data_AF-A0AAD1RWN2-F1
#
_entry.id   AF-A0AAD1RWN2-F1
#
_cell.length_a   1.000
_cell.length_b   1.000
_cell.length_c   1.000
_cell.angle_alpha   90.00
_cell.angle_beta   90.00
_cell.angle_gamma   90.00
#
_symmetry.space_group_name_H-M   'P 1'
#
loop_
_entity.id
_entity.type
_entity.pdbx_description
1 polymer ?
#
loop_
_entity_poly.entity_id
_entity_poly.type
_entity_poly.pdbx_seq_one_letter_code
_entity_poly.pdbx_strand_id
1 'polypeptide(L)'
;MDKTPFIFEEHSLSFFQDLSRPTLQWQVTLKGVTMKVWAAAIPYKWSYPRVLIAKHNGQRFRLTAATEAAPFLRSVGLEATNTSSTTARPTHHWDVANVTVFIPAGSSALG
;
A
#
# COMPACT_ATOMS: atom_id res chain seq x y z
N MET A 1 5.50 3.92 11.07
CA MET A 1 6.51 2.84 11.03
C MET A 1 7.59 3.31 10.08
N ASP A 2 8.63 3.91 10.63
CA ASP A 2 9.84 4.23 9.89
C ASP A 2 10.46 2.92 9.39
N LYS A 3 10.42 2.70 8.09
CA LYS A 3 11.21 1.64 7.46
C LYS A 3 12.57 2.25 7.21
N THR A 4 13.48 2.11 8.18
CA THR A 4 14.88 2.47 7.95
C THR A 4 15.38 1.66 6.75
N PRO A 5 15.83 2.30 5.67
CA PRO A 5 16.32 1.58 4.51
C PRO A 5 17.54 0.75 4.93
N PHE A 6 17.64 -0.47 4.44
CA PHE A 6 18.87 -1.24 4.59
C PHE A 6 19.90 -0.66 3.63
N ILE A 7 21.00 -0.12 4.16
CA ILE A 7 22.05 0.49 3.35
C ILE A 7 23.21 -0.51 3.21
N PHE A 8 23.61 -0.80 1.99
CA PHE A 8 24.79 -1.59 1.66
C PHE A 8 25.60 -0.85 0.61
N GLU A 9 26.88 -0.56 0.90
CA GLU A 9 27.76 0.16 -0.03
C GLU A 9 27.13 1.44 -0.62
N GLU A 10 26.55 2.29 0.24
CA GLU A 10 25.86 3.53 -0.17
C GLU A 10 24.57 3.33 -0.99
N HIS A 11 24.16 2.10 -1.23
CA HIS A 11 22.92 1.75 -1.92
C HIS A 11 21.81 1.33 -0.95
N SER A 12 20.60 1.84 -1.18
CA SER A 12 19.40 1.42 -0.44
C SER A 12 18.85 0.12 -1.02
N LEU A 13 18.88 -0.96 -0.24
CA LEU A 13 18.27 -2.24 -0.58
C LEU A 13 16.83 -2.32 -0.07
N SER A 14 15.98 -2.95 -0.87
CA SER A 14 14.60 -3.28 -0.51
C SER A 14 14.39 -4.78 -0.63
N PHE A 15 13.92 -5.39 0.45
CA PHE A 15 13.58 -6.82 0.47
C PHE A 15 12.10 -7.01 0.18
N PHE A 16 11.82 -7.88 -0.78
CA PHE A 16 10.46 -8.27 -1.16
C PHE A 16 10.28 -9.76 -0.91
N GLN A 17 9.05 -10.16 -0.58
CA GLN A 17 8.72 -11.59 -0.52
C GLN A 17 8.64 -12.13 -1.94
N ASP A 18 9.18 -13.32 -2.16
CA ASP A 18 8.92 -14.07 -3.38
C ASP A 18 7.49 -14.62 -3.34
N LEU A 19 6.61 -14.03 -4.14
CA LEU A 19 5.19 -14.34 -4.17
C LEU A 19 4.81 -14.83 -5.55
N SER A 20 4.00 -15.89 -5.59
CA SER A 20 3.45 -16.41 -6.85
C SER A 20 2.68 -15.32 -7.62
N ARG A 21 2.69 -15.40 -8.96
CA ARG A 21 1.95 -14.45 -9.82
C ARG A 21 0.47 -14.31 -9.44
N PRO A 22 -0.28 -15.37 -9.12
CA PRO A 22 -1.66 -15.25 -8.63
C PRO A 22 -1.78 -14.45 -7.32
N THR A 23 -0.82 -14.60 -6.41
CA THR A 23 -0.78 -13.83 -5.15
C THR A 23 -0.56 -12.34 -5.40
N LEU A 24 0.37 -11.99 -6.28
CA LEU A 24 0.63 -10.59 -6.65
C LEU A 24 -0.59 -9.96 -7.32
N GLN A 25 -1.24 -10.66 -8.26
CA GLN A 25 -2.47 -10.20 -8.91
C GLN A 25 -3.58 -9.96 -7.88
N TRP A 26 -3.73 -10.85 -6.91
CA TRP A 26 -4.69 -10.68 -5.83
C TRP A 26 -4.41 -9.42 -4.99
N GLN A 27 -3.15 -9.14 -4.64
CA GLN A 27 -2.80 -7.90 -3.93
C GLN A 27 -3.15 -6.64 -4.75
N VAL A 28 -2.98 -6.69 -6.08
CA VAL A 28 -3.38 -5.59 -6.98
C VAL A 28 -4.89 -5.34 -6.92
N THR A 29 -5.73 -6.37 -6.80
CA THR A 29 -7.20 -6.18 -6.67
C THR A 29 -7.59 -5.37 -5.44
N LEU A 30 -6.79 -5.44 -4.38
CA LEU A 30 -7.00 -4.73 -3.12
C LEU A 30 -6.26 -3.39 -3.05
N LYS A 31 -5.55 -2.98 -4.11
CA LYS A 31 -4.80 -1.70 -4.16
C LYS A 31 -5.68 -0.50 -3.81
N GLY A 32 -6.91 -0.46 -4.32
CA GLY A 32 -7.85 0.63 -3.99
C GLY A 32 -8.18 0.68 -2.49
N VAL A 33 -8.30 -0.48 -1.84
CA VAL A 33 -8.55 -0.58 -0.40
C VAL A 33 -7.35 -0.12 0.39
N THR A 34 -6.15 -0.64 0.07
CA THR A 34 -4.94 -0.27 0.80
C THR A 34 -4.61 1.21 0.67
N MET A 35 -4.87 1.84 -0.48
CA MET A 35 -4.73 3.29 -0.64
C MET A 35 -5.67 4.09 0.27
N LYS A 36 -6.94 3.68 0.37
CA LYS A 36 -7.91 4.34 1.27
C LYS A 36 -7.52 4.19 2.75
N VAL A 37 -7.13 2.98 3.14
CA VAL A 37 -6.68 2.66 4.50
C VAL A 37 -5.41 3.44 4.85
N TRP A 38 -4.47 3.53 3.91
CA TRP A 38 -3.25 4.33 4.06
C TRP A 38 -3.56 5.82 4.22
N ALA A 39 -4.41 6.37 3.36
CA ALA A 39 -4.82 7.79 3.43
C ALA A 39 -5.53 8.12 4.75
N ALA A 40 -6.26 7.16 5.32
CA ALA A 40 -6.91 7.29 6.63
C ALA A 40 -5.97 7.02 7.82
N ALA A 41 -4.67 6.87 7.60
CA ALA A 41 -3.67 6.53 8.61
C ALA A 41 -4.01 5.26 9.41
N ILE A 42 -4.77 4.33 8.84
CA ILE A 42 -5.12 3.05 9.47
C ILE A 42 -3.94 2.08 9.31
N PRO A 43 -3.36 1.55 10.40
CA PRO A 43 -2.28 0.58 10.29
C PRO A 43 -2.73 -0.70 9.59
N TYR A 44 -1.99 -1.13 8.59
CA TYR A 44 -2.22 -2.41 7.91
C TYR A 44 -0.92 -3.14 7.57
N LYS A 45 -1.04 -4.45 7.33
CA LYS A 45 0.06 -5.30 6.82
C LYS A 45 -0.46 -6.40 5.91
N TRP A 46 0.39 -6.81 4.97
CA TRP A 46 0.19 -8.03 4.20
C TRP A 46 0.72 -9.23 4.97
N SER A 47 -0.02 -10.34 4.93
CA SER A 47 0.37 -11.63 5.45
C SER A 47 0.22 -12.69 4.37
N TYR A 48 1.15 -13.64 4.36
CA TYR A 48 1.14 -14.77 3.45
C TYR A 48 -0.06 -15.69 3.72
N PRO A 49 -0.65 -16.33 2.69
CA PRO A 49 -0.41 -16.09 1.25
C PRO A 49 -1.23 -14.93 0.69
N ARG A 50 -2.45 -14.69 1.17
CA ARG A 50 -3.40 -13.71 0.62
C ARG A 50 -4.27 -13.10 1.72
N VAL A 51 -3.64 -12.39 2.65
CA VAL A 51 -4.37 -11.76 3.77
C VAL A 51 -3.91 -10.32 3.96
N LEU A 52 -4.85 -9.38 3.91
CA LEU A 52 -4.64 -8.01 4.37
C LEU A 52 -5.15 -7.90 5.82
N ILE A 53 -4.31 -7.47 6.73
CA ILE A 53 -4.68 -7.28 8.14
C ILE A 53 -4.65 -5.79 8.43
N ALA A 54 -5.80 -5.21 8.80
CA ALA A 54 -5.92 -3.82 9.22
C ALA A 54 -6.31 -3.75 10.71
N LYS A 55 -5.80 -2.75 11.44
CA LYS A 55 -6.16 -2.52 12.85
C LYS A 55 -6.84 -1.17 12.99
N HIS A 56 -8.09 -1.15 13.44
CA HIS A 56 -8.85 0.08 13.66
C HIS A 56 -9.66 -0.05 14.96
N ASN A 57 -9.67 0.99 15.81
CA ASN A 57 -10.36 1.03 17.10
C ASN A 57 -10.13 -0.21 17.99
N GLY A 58 -8.89 -0.69 18.07
CA GLY A 58 -8.53 -1.88 18.85
C GLY A 58 -8.91 -3.22 18.20
N GLN A 59 -9.75 -3.23 17.17
CA GLN A 59 -10.14 -4.42 16.43
C GLN A 59 -9.18 -4.72 15.27
N ARG A 60 -9.08 -6.01 14.92
CA ARG A 60 -8.29 -6.51 13.78
C ARG A 60 -9.23 -7.04 12.71
N PHE A 61 -9.16 -6.44 11.53
CA PHE A 61 -9.89 -6.86 10.35
C PHE A 61 -8.96 -7.69 9.47
N ARG A 62 -9.44 -8.84 8.99
CA ARG A 62 -8.69 -9.72 8.09
C ARG A 62 -9.48 -9.83 6.79
N LEU A 63 -8.88 -9.37 5.70
CA LEU A 63 -9.44 -9.51 4.37
C LEU A 63 -8.67 -10.59 3.63
N THR A 64 -9.39 -11.65 3.28
CA THR A 64 -8.93 -12.82 2.53
C THR A 64 -9.48 -12.83 1.10
N ALA A 65 -10.53 -12.04 0.84
CA ALA A 65 -11.15 -11.89 -0.47
C ALA A 65 -11.46 -10.43 -0.81
N ALA A 66 -11.47 -10.10 -2.10
CA ALA A 66 -11.83 -8.76 -2.58
C ALA A 66 -13.28 -8.39 -2.26
N THR A 67 -14.18 -9.37 -2.13
CA THR A 67 -15.58 -9.17 -1.73
C THR A 67 -15.72 -8.62 -0.31
N GLU A 68 -14.72 -8.83 0.56
CA GLU A 68 -14.71 -8.34 1.94
C GLU A 68 -14.27 -6.86 2.03
N ALA A 69 -13.77 -6.28 0.94
CA ALA A 69 -13.30 -4.90 0.88
C ALA A 69 -14.39 -3.87 1.20
N ALA A 70 -15.55 -3.98 0.56
CA ALA A 70 -16.65 -3.05 0.73
C ALA A 70 -17.23 -3.04 2.15
N PRO A 71 -17.58 -4.20 2.77
CA PRO A 71 -18.05 -4.21 4.15
C PRO A 71 -16.98 -3.75 5.14
N PHE A 72 -15.71 -4.07 4.89
CA PHE A 72 -14.60 -3.56 5.70
C PHE A 72 -14.51 -2.03 5.65
N LEU A 73 -14.44 -1.44 4.46
CA LEU A 73 -14.34 0.02 4.30
C LEU A 73 -15.50 0.74 5.00
N ARG A 74 -16.72 0.23 4.86
CA ARG A 74 -17.90 0.75 5.57
C ARG A 74 -17.74 0.65 7.09
N SER A 75 -17.22 -0.47 7.60
CA SER A 75 -17.02 -0.67 9.04
C SER A 75 -16.01 0.28 9.67
N VAL A 76 -15.05 0.78 8.87
CA VAL A 76 -14.05 1.77 9.31
C VAL A 76 -14.42 3.20 8.93
N GLY A 77 -15.66 3.45 8.48
CA GLY A 77 -16.14 4.79 8.12
C GLY A 77 -15.52 5.36 6.84
N LEU A 78 -14.93 4.52 5.99
CA LEU A 78 -14.40 4.93 4.70
C LEU A 78 -15.45 4.63 3.62
N GLU A 79 -16.01 5.67 3.02
CA GLU A 79 -17.01 5.52 1.95
C GLU A 79 -16.50 4.57 0.85
N ALA A 80 -17.34 3.59 0.52
CA ALA A 80 -17.09 2.62 -0.52
C ALA A 80 -17.30 3.27 -1.90
N THR A 81 -16.64 4.40 -2.18
CA THR A 81 -16.59 4.95 -3.54
C THR A 81 -16.01 3.86 -4.44
N ASN A 82 -16.84 3.38 -5.35
CA ASN A 82 -16.58 2.25 -6.23
C ASN A 82 -15.15 2.31 -6.77
N THR A 83 -14.34 1.33 -6.38
CA THR A 83 -13.09 1.04 -7.07
C THR A 83 -13.48 0.42 -8.42
N SER A 84 -13.96 1.25 -9.35
CA SER A 84 -14.13 0.83 -10.74
C SER A 84 -12.74 0.55 -11.30
N SER A 85 -12.40 -0.73 -11.38
CA SER A 85 -11.27 -1.22 -12.16
C SER A 85 -11.61 -1.16 -13.64
N THR A 86 -11.77 0.06 -14.16
CA THR A 86 -11.80 0.34 -15.60
C THR A 86 -11.22 1.74 -15.81
N THR A 87 -9.96 1.81 -16.27
CA THR A 87 -9.57 2.54 -17.48
C THR A 87 -8.07 2.42 -17.71
N ALA A 88 -7.76 1.97 -18.93
CA ALA A 88 -6.50 2.03 -19.68
C ALA A 88 -5.28 1.27 -19.16
N ARG A 89 -4.92 0.23 -19.92
CA ARG A 89 -3.56 -0.26 -20.07
C ARG A 89 -2.66 0.94 -20.40
N PRO A 90 -1.69 1.33 -19.56
CA PRO A 90 -0.66 2.26 -20.00
C PRO A 90 0.23 1.46 -20.95
N THR A 91 0.11 1.72 -22.24
CA THR A 91 1.19 1.41 -23.19
C THR A 91 2.31 2.40 -22.91
N HIS A 92 3.05 2.18 -21.82
CA HIS A 92 4.29 2.89 -21.55
C HIS A 92 5.44 1.94 -21.83
N HIS A 93 6.07 2.23 -22.96
CA HIS A 93 7.47 1.98 -23.25
C HIS A 93 8.30 2.12 -21.96
N TRP A 94 9.21 1.17 -21.73
CA TRP A 94 10.18 1.24 -20.66
C TRP A 94 11.14 2.39 -20.94
N ASP A 95 10.82 3.59 -20.48
CA ASP A 95 11.81 4.67 -20.34
C ASP A 95 12.06 4.93 -18.86
N VAL A 96 13.28 4.58 -18.48
CA VAL A 96 13.87 4.79 -17.15
C VAL A 96 14.16 6.28 -17.05
N ALA A 97 13.19 7.07 -16.57
CA ALA A 97 13.37 8.49 -16.32
C ALA A 97 13.07 8.84 -14.86
N ASN A 98 14.16 9.07 -14.11
CA ASN A 98 14.30 9.91 -12.92
C ASN A 98 13.02 10.24 -12.14
N VAL A 99 12.79 9.51 -11.04
CA VAL A 99 12.00 10.05 -9.93
C VAL A 99 12.93 10.89 -9.06
N THR A 100 12.92 12.20 -9.29
CA THR A 100 13.50 13.17 -8.35
C THR A 100 12.64 13.18 -7.08
N VAL A 101 13.19 12.72 -5.98
CA VAL A 101 12.56 12.85 -4.66
C VAL A 101 12.80 14.28 -4.16
N PHE A 102 11.73 15.04 -3.98
CA PHE A 102 11.76 16.35 -3.33
C PHE A 102 11.88 16.13 -1.81
N ILE A 103 13.03 16.46 -1.24
CA ILE A 103 13.23 16.52 0.22
C ILE A 103 12.85 17.94 0.65
N PRO A 104 11.76 18.17 1.41
CA PRO A 104 11.51 19.48 1.97
C PRO A 104 12.65 19.83 2.95
N ALA A 105 13.28 20.97 2.72
CA ALA A 105 14.35 21.49 3.56
C ALA A 105 13.88 21.54 5.02
N GLY A 106 14.71 20.99 5.91
CA GLY A 106 14.50 21.04 7.34
C GLY A 106 14.25 22.47 7.79
N SER A 107 13.09 22.65 8.42
CA SER A 107 12.78 23.79 9.28
C SER A 107 13.80 23.84 10.41
N SER A 108 14.89 24.59 10.22
CA SER A 108 15.74 25.03 11.33
C SER A 108 14.99 26.14 12.05
N ALA A 109 14.20 25.75 13.04
CA ALA A 109 13.75 26.63 14.09
C ALA A 109 14.19 25.98 15.40
N LEU A 110 15.27 26.48 15.99
CA LEU A 110 15.58 26.48 17.43
C LEU A 110 17.01 27.01 17.64
N GLY A 111 17.13 27.99 18.54
CA GLY A 111 18.33 28.23 19.35
C GLY A 111 19.27 29.31 18.86
#